data_AF-A0A0A9Z277-F1
#
_entry.id   AF-A0A0A9Z277-F1
#
_cell.length_a   1.000
_cell.length_b   1.000
_cell.length_c   1.000
_cell.angle_alpha   90.00
_cell.angle_beta   90.00
_cell.angle_gamma   90.00
#
_symmetry.space_group_name_H-M   'P 1'
#
loop_
_entity.id
_entity.type
_entity.pdbx_description
1 polymer ?
#
loop_
_entity_poly.entity_id
_entity_poly.type
_entity_poly.pdbx_seq_one_letter_code
_entity_poly.pdbx_strand_id
1 'polypeptide(L)'
;VLYCCLYCRTQKLTSIQSQFHLHIPKMPITALMQPLKVGRYTLRNRFIMSALTRCRADENHVPTDSMVKYYSDRSSMGLLLTEATQIRDGYSTFGYEGGIYGEQQIAGWRRVVDAVHEKCGVIFCQIHHGGRATVQANLLPGLKVVGASETGITNHQIAAEFSRDGKKQPYPATVHALTEDEIVQHINMYANAAKNAIRAGFDGVEIHGANGYLIDQFLKTSSNKRTDKYGGTL
;
A
#
# COMPACT_ATOMS: atom_id res chain seq x y z
N VAL A 1 -26.20 29.20 -4.24
CA VAL A 1 -26.84 29.32 -5.57
C VAL A 1 -25.75 29.17 -6.62
N LEU A 2 -26.01 28.36 -7.66
CA LEU A 2 -25.13 27.88 -8.76
C LEU A 2 -24.06 26.85 -8.33
N TYR A 3 -24.27 25.53 -8.42
CA TYR A 3 -24.57 24.64 -9.57
C TYR A 3 -23.48 24.60 -10.67
N CYS A 4 -22.67 23.53 -10.59
CA CYS A 4 -22.39 22.55 -11.64
C CYS A 4 -22.22 23.08 -13.08
N CYS A 5 -20.96 23.22 -13.52
CA CYS A 5 -20.60 23.34 -14.93
C CYS A 5 -19.29 22.59 -15.17
N LEU A 6 -19.36 21.40 -15.77
CA LEU A 6 -18.40 20.87 -16.76
C LEU A 6 -18.78 19.45 -17.15
N TYR A 7 -19.80 19.32 -18.02
CA TYR A 7 -19.86 18.18 -18.94
C TYR A 7 -20.74 18.54 -20.15
N CYS A 8 -20.14 19.14 -21.17
CA CYS A 8 -20.75 19.17 -22.51
C CYS A 8 -19.68 19.48 -23.57
N ARG A 9 -18.92 18.45 -23.98
CA ARG A 9 -18.16 18.46 -25.24
C ARG A 9 -18.08 17.04 -25.79
N THR A 10 -19.15 16.60 -26.45
CA THR A 10 -19.13 15.67 -27.59
C THR A 10 -20.54 15.61 -28.20
N GLN A 11 -20.86 16.51 -29.12
CA GLN A 11 -21.93 16.29 -30.09
C GLN A 11 -21.32 16.28 -31.49
N LYS A 12 -21.01 15.07 -31.95
CA LYS A 12 -21.02 14.56 -33.34
C LYS A 12 -20.24 13.25 -33.34
N LEU A 13 -20.92 12.16 -32.99
CA LEU A 13 -20.46 10.81 -33.28
C LEU A 13 -21.57 10.16 -34.10
N THR A 14 -21.26 9.93 -35.38
CA THR A 14 -21.96 8.98 -36.24
C THR A 14 -22.00 7.63 -35.53
N SER A 15 -23.15 6.95 -35.56
CA SER A 15 -23.36 5.69 -34.85
C SER A 15 -22.43 4.60 -35.39
N ILE A 16 -21.34 4.34 -34.69
CA ILE A 16 -20.65 3.06 -34.80
C ILE A 16 -21.49 2.06 -34.00
N GLN A 17 -22.34 1.29 -34.67
CA GLN A 17 -22.99 0.14 -34.05
C GLN A 17 -21.92 -0.91 -33.75
N SER A 18 -21.47 -0.96 -32.50
CA SER A 18 -20.71 -2.09 -31.99
C SER A 18 -21.59 -3.33 -32.02
N GLN A 19 -21.21 -4.36 -32.76
CA GLN A 19 -21.88 -5.67 -32.75
C GLN A 19 -21.63 -6.47 -31.45
N PHE A 20 -20.85 -5.93 -30.51
CA PHE A 20 -20.65 -6.54 -29.22
C PHE A 20 -21.84 -6.23 -28.30
N HIS A 21 -22.81 -7.14 -28.27
CA HIS A 21 -23.77 -7.22 -27.18
C HIS A 21 -23.01 -7.71 -25.94
N LEU A 22 -22.42 -6.77 -25.17
CA LEU A 22 -22.04 -7.06 -23.80
C LEU A 22 -23.34 -7.40 -23.07
N HIS A 23 -23.56 -8.69 -22.83
CA HIS A 23 -24.54 -9.12 -21.84
C HIS A 23 -24.00 -8.59 -20.52
N ILE A 24 -24.44 -7.40 -20.12
CA ILE A 24 -24.20 -6.87 -18.78
C ILE A 24 -25.21 -7.62 -17.92
N PRO A 25 -24.84 -8.70 -17.21
CA PRO A 25 -25.74 -9.23 -16.21
C PRO A 25 -26.09 -8.05 -15.31
N LYS A 26 -27.38 -7.74 -15.17
CA LYS A 26 -27.85 -6.77 -14.18
C LYS A 26 -27.53 -7.37 -12.82
N MET A 27 -26.27 -7.33 -12.38
CA MET A 27 -25.92 -7.54 -11.00
C MET A 27 -26.53 -6.36 -10.25
N PRO A 28 -27.59 -6.57 -9.48
CA PRO A 28 -28.21 -5.46 -8.78
C PRO A 28 -27.19 -4.91 -7.78
N ILE A 29 -27.18 -3.59 -7.56
CA ILE A 29 -26.36 -2.94 -6.52
C ILE A 29 -26.54 -3.61 -5.15
N THR A 30 -27.69 -4.26 -4.93
CA THR A 30 -27.97 -5.08 -3.74
C THR A 30 -26.94 -6.18 -3.49
N ALA A 31 -26.26 -6.68 -4.53
CA ALA A 31 -25.17 -7.65 -4.41
C ALA A 31 -23.96 -7.07 -3.65
N LEU A 32 -23.67 -5.78 -3.80
CA LEU A 32 -22.60 -5.09 -3.05
C LEU A 32 -22.98 -4.87 -1.59
N MET A 33 -24.28 -4.78 -1.29
CA MET A 33 -24.79 -4.63 0.08
C MET A 33 -24.89 -5.97 0.83
N GLN A 34 -24.75 -7.11 0.15
CA GLN A 34 -24.78 -8.41 0.81
C GLN A 34 -23.50 -8.67 1.62
N PRO A 35 -23.60 -9.37 2.75
CA PRO A 35 -22.44 -9.84 3.49
C PRO A 35 -21.47 -10.66 2.61
N LEU A 36 -20.20 -10.64 2.99
CA LEU A 36 -19.14 -11.43 2.34
C LEU A 36 -18.30 -12.12 3.40
N LYS A 37 -18.13 -13.44 3.27
CA LYS A 37 -17.22 -14.20 4.13
C LYS A 37 -15.79 -14.08 3.59
N VAL A 38 -14.89 -13.56 4.41
CA VAL A 38 -13.44 -13.46 4.13
C VAL A 38 -12.69 -14.15 5.26
N GLY A 39 -12.23 -15.37 4.99
CA GLY A 39 -11.63 -16.23 6.01
C GLY A 39 -12.58 -16.46 7.19
N ARG A 40 -12.19 -15.99 8.38
CA ARG A 40 -12.99 -16.05 9.62
C ARG A 40 -13.95 -14.88 9.83
N TYR A 41 -13.89 -13.84 9.00
CA TYR A 41 -14.70 -12.64 9.13
C TYR A 41 -15.91 -12.69 8.20
N THR A 42 -17.06 -12.25 8.70
CA THR A 42 -18.24 -11.97 7.87
C THR A 42 -18.36 -10.46 7.76
N LEU A 43 -17.93 -9.90 6.64
CA LEU A 43 -18.01 -8.47 6.35
C LEU A 43 -19.47 -8.08 6.14
N ARG A 44 -19.86 -6.89 6.63
CA ARG A 44 -21.25 -6.40 6.53
C ARG A 44 -21.74 -6.13 5.10
N ASN A 45 -20.82 -5.83 4.19
CA ASN A 45 -21.07 -5.56 2.78
C ASN A 45 -19.78 -5.83 1.99
N ARG A 46 -19.82 -5.66 0.67
CA ARG A 46 -18.71 -5.92 -0.25
C ARG A 46 -17.94 -4.66 -0.65
N PHE A 47 -18.17 -3.54 0.04
CA PHE A 47 -17.38 -2.34 -0.17
C PHE A 47 -16.08 -2.45 0.61
N ILE A 48 -14.97 -2.43 -0.10
CA ILE A 48 -13.63 -2.46 0.47
C ILE A 48 -13.02 -1.09 0.24
N MET A 49 -12.54 -0.45 1.30
CA MET A 49 -11.65 0.69 1.15
C MET A 49 -10.28 0.16 0.76
N SER A 50 -9.84 0.50 -0.46
CA SER A 50 -8.50 0.17 -0.94
C SER A 50 -7.42 0.78 -0.06
N ALA A 51 -6.22 0.22 -0.11
CA ALA A 51 -5.05 0.81 0.52
C ALA A 51 -4.67 2.12 -0.16
N LEU A 52 -4.60 3.21 0.61
CA LEU A 52 -4.40 4.56 0.09
C LEU A 52 -3.40 5.32 0.95
N THR A 53 -2.14 5.41 0.52
CA THR A 53 -1.10 6.21 1.22
C THR A 53 -1.50 7.67 1.35
N ARG A 54 -1.50 8.19 2.59
CA ARG A 54 -1.90 9.58 2.87
C ARG A 54 -0.77 10.47 3.39
N CYS A 55 0.35 9.88 3.84
CA CYS A 55 1.48 10.59 4.43
C CYS A 55 1.07 11.49 5.61
N ARG A 56 0.43 10.89 6.62
CA ARG A 56 -0.12 11.59 7.80
C ARG A 56 0.34 11.01 9.13
N ALA A 57 1.30 10.09 9.11
CA ALA A 57 2.02 9.69 10.31
C ALA A 57 2.96 10.84 10.76
N ASP A 58 3.40 10.78 12.01
CA ASP A 58 4.37 11.75 12.52
C ASP A 58 5.80 11.48 12.00
N GLU A 59 6.78 12.24 12.49
CA GLU A 59 8.18 12.10 12.10
C GLU A 59 8.79 10.74 12.47
N ASN A 60 8.17 10.01 13.39
CA ASN A 60 8.58 8.66 13.79
C ASN A 60 7.70 7.58 13.15
N HIS A 61 6.94 7.92 12.09
CA HIS A 61 6.03 6.99 11.43
C HIS A 61 4.94 6.42 12.35
N VAL A 62 4.60 7.13 13.43
CA VAL A 62 3.52 6.74 14.36
C VAL A 62 2.19 7.32 13.87
N PRO A 63 1.12 6.51 13.81
CA PRO A 63 -0.20 7.01 13.45
C PRO A 63 -0.70 8.13 14.36
N THR A 64 -1.20 9.20 13.74
CA THR A 64 -1.70 10.41 14.44
C THR A 64 -3.20 10.35 14.72
N ASP A 65 -3.70 11.27 15.54
CA ASP A 65 -5.15 11.43 15.82
C ASP A 65 -5.97 11.66 14.54
N SER A 66 -5.37 12.32 13.55
CA SER A 66 -5.99 12.53 12.25
C SER A 66 -6.23 11.21 11.50
N MET A 67 -5.31 10.24 11.64
CA MET A 67 -5.44 8.91 11.06
C MET A 67 -6.49 8.08 11.81
N VAL A 68 -6.53 8.17 13.14
CA VAL A 68 -7.57 7.53 13.98
C VAL A 68 -8.95 7.97 13.50
N LYS A 69 -9.19 9.28 13.40
CA LYS A 69 -10.45 9.82 12.89
C LYS A 69 -10.74 9.37 11.46
N TYR A 70 -9.74 9.43 10.59
CA TYR A 70 -9.87 9.10 9.16
C TYR A 70 -10.37 7.67 8.91
N TYR A 71 -9.80 6.67 9.59
CA TYR A 71 -10.24 5.28 9.47
C TYR A 71 -11.55 5.04 10.21
N SER A 72 -11.71 5.58 11.42
CA SER A 72 -12.93 5.42 12.21
C SER A 72 -14.17 5.94 11.45
N ASP A 73 -14.07 7.08 10.76
CA ASP A 73 -15.15 7.64 9.93
C ASP A 73 -15.57 6.73 8.77
N ARG A 74 -14.76 5.72 8.40
CA ARG A 74 -15.00 4.82 7.26
C ARG A 74 -15.39 3.39 7.66
N SER A 75 -15.58 3.13 8.96
CA SER A 75 -15.92 1.81 9.51
C SER A 75 -17.28 1.23 9.05
N SER A 76 -18.04 1.96 8.24
CA SER A 76 -19.23 1.45 7.54
C SER A 76 -18.89 0.55 6.34
N MET A 77 -17.65 0.61 5.82
CA MET A 77 -17.16 -0.31 4.80
C MET A 77 -17.13 -1.75 5.33
N GLY A 78 -17.22 -2.72 4.42
CA GLY A 78 -17.10 -4.13 4.74
C GLY A 78 -15.71 -4.48 5.27
N LEU A 79 -14.67 -3.96 4.61
CA LEU A 79 -13.26 -4.10 5.03
C LEU A 79 -12.52 -2.79 4.74
N LEU A 80 -11.66 -2.38 5.68
CA LEU A 80 -10.68 -1.33 5.50
C LEU A 80 -9.30 -1.94 5.28
N LEU A 81 -8.62 -1.51 4.21
CA LEU A 81 -7.18 -1.70 4.07
C LEU A 81 -6.51 -0.39 4.50
N THR A 82 -5.47 -0.48 5.32
CA THR A 82 -4.66 0.70 5.67
C THR A 82 -3.93 1.22 4.44
N GLU A 83 -3.36 2.41 4.55
CA GLU A 83 -2.21 2.80 3.75
C GLU A 83 -1.09 1.75 3.82
N ALA A 84 -0.22 1.80 2.81
CA ALA A 84 1.02 1.04 2.80
C ALA A 84 1.81 1.38 4.08
N THR A 85 2.14 0.35 4.86
CA THR A 85 2.73 0.47 6.19
C THR A 85 4.12 -0.17 6.23
N GLN A 86 5.13 0.67 6.49
CA GLN A 86 6.55 0.33 6.46
C GLN A 86 6.91 -0.79 7.46
N ILE A 87 7.62 -1.81 6.98
CA ILE A 87 7.99 -3.00 7.77
C ILE A 87 9.31 -2.89 8.55
N ARG A 88 10.15 -1.89 8.26
CA ARG A 88 11.51 -1.78 8.78
C ARG A 88 11.82 -0.35 9.16
N ASP A 89 12.40 -0.12 10.33
CA ASP A 89 12.85 1.21 10.73
C ASP A 89 13.83 1.83 9.74
N GLY A 90 13.68 3.13 9.51
CA GLY A 90 14.56 3.91 8.65
C GLY A 90 14.52 3.61 7.17
N TYR A 91 13.54 2.82 6.69
CA TYR A 91 13.35 2.55 5.27
C TYR A 91 11.92 2.88 4.88
N SER A 92 11.64 4.14 4.58
CA SER A 92 10.33 4.57 4.13
C SER A 92 10.27 4.72 2.61
N THR A 93 9.17 4.28 2.02
CA THR A 93 8.84 4.53 0.61
C THR A 93 8.32 5.95 0.47
N PHE A 94 7.47 6.37 1.41
CA PHE A 94 6.95 7.72 1.49
C PHE A 94 7.29 8.35 2.85
N GLY A 95 7.73 9.61 2.85
CA GLY A 95 8.38 10.24 3.99
C GLY A 95 7.59 10.29 5.31
N TYR A 96 6.27 10.11 5.26
CA TYR A 96 5.37 10.13 6.42
C TYR A 96 4.28 9.05 6.37
N GLU A 97 4.57 7.89 5.74
CA GLU A 97 3.71 6.70 5.86
C GLU A 97 3.77 6.10 7.27
N GLY A 98 2.74 5.37 7.69
CA GLY A 98 2.79 4.65 8.97
C GLY A 98 3.83 3.51 8.96
N GLY A 99 4.47 3.25 10.10
CA GLY A 99 5.34 2.09 10.30
C GLY A 99 4.66 0.99 11.12
N ILE A 100 5.22 -0.23 11.14
CA ILE A 100 4.76 -1.32 12.03
C ILE A 100 5.92 -2.21 12.53
N TYR A 101 7.06 -1.59 12.80
CA TYR A 101 8.31 -2.26 13.17
C TYR A 101 8.66 -2.15 14.66
N GLY A 102 8.08 -1.20 15.41
CA GLY A 102 8.43 -0.92 16.80
C GLY A 102 7.22 -0.62 17.69
N GLU A 103 7.46 -0.55 19.00
CA GLU A 103 6.41 -0.43 20.03
C GLU A 103 5.60 0.87 19.91
N GLN A 104 6.24 1.98 19.55
CA GLN A 104 5.54 3.26 19.37
C GLN A 104 4.54 3.19 18.21
N GLN A 105 4.93 2.57 17.09
CA GLN A 105 4.04 2.40 15.94
C GLN A 105 2.92 1.42 16.25
N ILE A 106 3.21 0.33 16.96
CA ILE A 106 2.19 -0.63 17.43
C ILE A 106 1.15 0.07 18.29
N ALA A 107 1.58 0.89 19.26
CA ALA A 107 0.67 1.65 20.12
C ALA A 107 -0.16 2.68 19.33
N GLY A 108 0.46 3.37 18.37
CA GLY A 108 -0.26 4.30 17.48
C GLY A 108 -1.32 3.60 16.63
N TRP A 109 -0.99 2.46 16.02
CA TRP A 109 -1.93 1.67 15.23
C TRP A 109 -3.02 1.04 16.09
N ARG A 110 -2.72 0.61 17.31
CA ARG A 110 -3.74 0.12 18.26
C ARG A 110 -4.88 1.10 18.43
N ARG A 111 -4.57 2.40 18.60
CA ARG A 111 -5.59 3.46 18.70
C ARG A 111 -6.47 3.55 17.45
N VAL A 112 -5.88 3.38 16.27
CA VAL A 112 -6.63 3.38 15.00
C VAL A 112 -7.56 2.17 14.92
N VAL A 113 -7.04 0.99 15.24
CA VAL A 113 -7.79 -0.27 15.21
C VAL A 113 -8.95 -0.24 16.21
N ASP A 114 -8.68 0.15 17.45
CA ASP A 114 -9.70 0.23 18.50
C ASP A 114 -10.85 1.16 18.07
N ALA A 115 -10.55 2.34 17.50
CA ALA A 115 -11.56 3.28 17.01
C ALA A 115 -12.36 2.79 15.79
N VAL A 116 -11.85 1.81 15.04
CA VAL A 116 -12.58 1.11 13.96
C VAL A 116 -13.46 0.01 14.56
N HIS A 117 -12.92 -0.76 15.51
CA HIS A 117 -13.63 -1.84 16.20
C HIS A 117 -14.78 -1.34 17.07
N GLU A 118 -14.67 -0.16 17.69
CA GLU A 118 -15.77 0.53 18.38
C GLU A 118 -17.01 0.75 17.49
N LYS A 119 -16.82 0.79 16.17
CA LYS A 119 -17.89 0.93 15.15
C LYS A 119 -18.19 -0.39 14.43
N CYS A 120 -17.71 -1.51 14.97
CA CYS A 120 -17.81 -2.86 14.41
C CYS A 120 -17.23 -2.97 12.99
N GLY A 121 -16.21 -2.18 12.66
CA GLY A 121 -15.48 -2.28 11.40
C GLY A 121 -14.46 -3.42 11.41
N VAL A 122 -14.02 -3.84 10.23
CA VAL A 122 -12.92 -4.80 10.04
C VAL A 122 -11.78 -4.08 9.33
N ILE A 123 -10.55 -4.21 9.82
CA ILE A 123 -9.38 -3.51 9.27
C ILE A 123 -8.14 -4.40 9.18
N PHE A 124 -7.51 -4.41 8.01
CA PHE A 124 -6.28 -5.14 7.74
C PHE A 124 -5.13 -4.15 7.51
N CYS A 125 -3.94 -4.49 8.01
CA CYS A 125 -2.73 -3.71 7.79
C CYS A 125 -2.06 -4.14 6.48
N GLN A 126 -1.89 -3.20 5.54
CA GLN A 126 -1.12 -3.45 4.32
C GLN A 126 0.37 -3.25 4.60
N ILE A 127 1.13 -4.34 4.73
CA ILE A 127 2.57 -4.30 4.97
C ILE A 127 3.35 -4.27 3.65
N HIS A 128 4.36 -3.39 3.55
CA HIS A 128 5.12 -3.21 2.31
C HIS A 128 6.57 -2.77 2.52
N HIS A 129 7.32 -2.83 1.42
CA HIS A 129 8.69 -2.34 1.30
C HIS A 129 8.90 -1.75 -0.09
N GLY A 130 9.38 -0.50 -0.19
CA GLY A 130 9.50 0.22 -1.46
C GLY A 130 10.50 -0.39 -2.45
N GLY A 131 11.53 -1.05 -1.94
CA GLY A 131 12.60 -1.60 -2.79
C GLY A 131 13.24 -0.48 -3.61
N ARG A 132 13.36 -0.67 -4.94
CA ARG A 132 13.98 0.33 -5.83
C ARG A 132 13.16 1.61 -6.00
N ALA A 133 11.92 1.64 -5.55
CA ALA A 133 11.04 2.81 -5.54
C ALA A 133 11.19 3.63 -4.25
N THR A 134 12.42 3.77 -3.76
CA THR A 134 12.77 4.56 -2.58
C THR A 134 13.88 5.54 -2.95
N VAL A 135 13.93 6.68 -2.25
CA VAL A 135 14.96 7.72 -2.44
C VAL A 135 15.85 7.82 -1.21
N GLN A 136 17.10 8.26 -1.37
CA GLN A 136 18.06 8.34 -0.26
C GLN A 136 17.59 9.24 0.89
N ALA A 137 16.82 10.28 0.60
CA ALA A 137 16.24 11.18 1.60
C ALA A 137 15.27 10.47 2.57
N ASN A 138 14.72 9.31 2.17
CA ASN A 138 13.79 8.51 2.98
C ASN A 138 14.50 7.37 3.73
N LEU A 139 15.83 7.30 3.65
CA LEU A 139 16.64 6.29 4.31
C LEU A 139 17.41 6.86 5.50
N LEU A 140 17.52 6.09 6.58
CA LEU A 140 18.52 6.37 7.61
C LEU A 140 19.96 6.23 7.06
N PRO A 141 20.93 6.97 7.61
CA PRO A 141 22.33 6.88 7.19
C PRO A 141 22.85 5.44 7.18
N GLY A 142 23.58 5.07 6.13
CA GLY A 142 24.15 3.74 5.96
C GLY A 142 23.23 2.70 5.29
N LEU A 143 21.93 3.00 5.13
CA LEU A 143 21.04 2.16 4.35
C LEU A 143 21.15 2.47 2.85
N LYS A 144 20.95 1.43 2.03
CA LYS A 144 20.99 1.51 0.57
C LYS A 144 19.59 1.28 0.02
N VAL A 145 19.30 1.88 -1.13
CA VAL A 145 18.12 1.50 -1.92
C VAL A 145 18.36 0.10 -2.48
N VAL A 146 17.44 -0.83 -2.23
CA VAL A 146 17.59 -2.24 -2.57
C VAL A 146 16.58 -2.70 -3.62
N GLY A 147 16.88 -3.78 -4.34
CA GLY A 147 15.93 -4.40 -5.26
C GLY A 147 16.29 -5.86 -5.57
N ALA A 148 15.49 -6.50 -6.42
CA ALA A 148 15.76 -7.85 -6.89
C ALA A 148 17.06 -7.95 -7.71
N SER A 149 17.43 -6.88 -8.43
CA SER A 149 18.63 -6.78 -9.26
C SER A 149 19.12 -5.34 -9.29
N GLU A 150 20.30 -5.08 -9.86
CA GLU A 150 20.90 -3.73 -9.95
C GLU A 150 20.21 -2.79 -10.94
N THR A 151 18.92 -3.02 -11.21
CA THR A 151 18.11 -2.25 -12.15
C THR A 151 17.31 -1.18 -11.40
N GLY A 152 17.77 0.06 -11.42
CA GLY A 152 17.05 1.20 -10.85
C GLY A 152 15.87 1.71 -11.71
N ILE A 153 15.23 2.78 -11.25
CA ILE A 153 14.16 3.46 -11.98
C ILE A 153 14.75 4.72 -12.61
N THR A 154 14.77 4.78 -13.95
CA THR A 154 15.28 5.92 -14.71
C THR A 154 14.17 6.85 -15.18
N ASN A 155 14.49 8.13 -15.41
CA ASN A 155 13.57 9.13 -15.97
C ASN A 155 12.29 9.35 -15.15
N HIS A 156 12.32 9.04 -13.86
CA HIS A 156 11.22 9.29 -12.94
C HIS A 156 11.76 9.76 -11.58
N GLN A 157 10.91 10.45 -10.84
CA GLN A 157 11.25 11.10 -9.59
C GLN A 157 10.05 11.04 -8.65
N ILE A 158 10.33 10.94 -7.36
CA ILE A 158 9.32 11.06 -6.32
C ILE A 158 8.86 12.52 -6.21
N ALA A 159 7.59 12.72 -5.88
CA ALA A 159 7.06 14.05 -5.59
C ALA A 159 7.61 14.57 -4.25
N ALA A 160 7.66 15.90 -4.08
CA ALA A 160 8.30 16.55 -2.94
C ALA A 160 7.62 16.19 -1.61
N GLU A 161 6.30 16.07 -1.62
CA GLU A 161 5.44 15.69 -0.50
C GLU A 161 5.69 14.27 0.03
N PHE A 162 6.38 13.43 -0.74
CA PHE A 162 6.70 12.05 -0.38
C PHE A 162 8.18 11.85 -0.03
N SER A 163 9.00 12.88 -0.16
CA SER A 163 10.40 12.88 0.25
C SER A 163 10.55 13.56 1.62
N ARG A 164 11.35 13.00 2.54
CA ARG A 164 11.54 13.60 3.87
C ARG A 164 12.22 14.97 3.82
N ASP A 165 13.02 15.25 2.80
CA ASP A 165 13.67 16.55 2.61
C ASP A 165 12.76 17.60 1.94
N GLY A 166 11.50 17.24 1.63
CA GLY A 166 10.52 18.12 1.00
C GLY A 166 10.89 18.51 -0.44
N LYS A 167 11.77 17.76 -1.10
CA LYS A 167 12.21 18.05 -2.48
C LYS A 167 11.85 16.90 -3.41
N LYS A 168 11.67 17.21 -4.69
CA LYS A 168 11.61 16.19 -5.73
C LYS A 168 12.97 15.50 -5.79
N GLN A 169 12.98 14.18 -5.68
CA GLN A 169 14.20 13.38 -5.71
C GLN A 169 14.12 12.34 -6.83
N PRO A 170 15.13 12.22 -7.70
CA PRO A 170 15.17 11.15 -8.68
C PRO A 170 15.28 9.80 -7.95
N TYR A 171 14.66 8.76 -8.50
CA TYR A 171 14.97 7.41 -8.05
C TYR A 171 16.40 7.03 -8.48
N PRO A 172 17.14 6.26 -7.69
CA PRO A 172 18.49 5.85 -8.06
C PRO A 172 18.49 4.98 -9.32
N ALA A 173 19.42 5.28 -10.25
CA ALA A 173 19.63 4.47 -11.45
C ALA A 173 20.30 3.12 -11.12
N THR A 174 21.16 3.10 -10.10
CA THR A 174 21.80 1.89 -9.57
C THR A 174 21.24 1.61 -8.19
N VAL A 175 20.86 0.35 -7.96
CA VAL A 175 20.32 -0.13 -6.68
C VAL A 175 21.10 -1.35 -6.22
N HIS A 176 21.15 -1.55 -4.92
CA HIS A 176 21.79 -2.73 -4.33
C HIS A 176 20.92 -3.97 -4.60
N ALA A 177 21.42 -4.90 -5.41
CA ALA A 177 20.76 -6.19 -5.58
C ALA A 177 20.88 -6.99 -4.28
N LEU A 178 19.75 -7.38 -3.70
CA LEU A 178 19.76 -8.14 -2.45
C LEU A 178 20.51 -9.47 -2.64
N THR A 179 21.38 -9.84 -1.72
CA THR A 179 21.93 -11.20 -1.66
C THR A 179 20.87 -12.19 -1.18
N GLU A 180 21.08 -13.49 -1.34
CA GLU A 180 20.15 -14.50 -0.81
C GLU A 180 19.93 -14.36 0.70
N ASP A 181 20.99 -14.09 1.47
CA ASP A 181 20.90 -13.87 2.91
C ASP A 181 20.11 -12.61 3.25
N GLU A 182 20.30 -11.52 2.50
CA GLU A 182 19.52 -10.31 2.69
C GLU A 182 18.04 -10.54 2.33
N ILE A 183 17.72 -11.37 1.33
CA ILE A 183 16.33 -11.76 1.03
C ILE A 183 15.71 -12.48 2.24
N VAL A 184 16.43 -13.41 2.86
CA VAL A 184 15.97 -14.09 4.08
C VAL A 184 15.73 -13.10 5.22
N GLN A 185 16.61 -12.09 5.38
CA GLN A 185 16.39 -11.02 6.35
C GLN A 185 15.11 -10.21 6.06
N HIS A 186 14.82 -9.89 4.80
CA HIS A 186 13.58 -9.18 4.43
C HIS A 186 12.34 -10.04 4.70
N ILE A 187 12.38 -11.35 4.44
CA ILE A 187 11.30 -12.28 4.81
C ILE A 187 11.02 -12.19 6.32
N ASN A 188 12.07 -12.18 7.15
CA ASN A 188 11.93 -12.02 8.59
C ASN A 188 11.37 -10.65 8.99
N MET A 189 11.70 -9.57 8.27
CA MET A 189 11.12 -8.24 8.48
C MET A 189 9.61 -8.25 8.19
N TYR A 190 9.17 -8.85 7.07
CA TYR A 190 7.74 -9.01 6.76
C TYR A 190 7.03 -9.85 7.82
N ALA A 191 7.64 -10.95 8.28
CA ALA A 191 7.06 -11.80 9.33
C ALA A 191 6.91 -11.05 10.66
N ASN A 192 7.92 -10.26 11.05
CA ASN A 192 7.86 -9.44 12.26
C ASN A 192 6.83 -8.32 12.15
N ALA A 193 6.73 -7.65 11.00
CA ALA A 193 5.69 -6.66 10.73
C ALA A 193 4.29 -7.25 10.83
N ALA A 194 4.07 -8.46 10.28
CA ALA A 194 2.80 -9.16 10.41
C ALA A 194 2.46 -9.49 11.88
N LYS A 195 3.43 -9.99 12.67
CA LYS A 195 3.23 -10.22 14.11
C LYS A 195 2.89 -8.92 14.84
N ASN A 196 3.59 -7.83 14.53
CA ASN A 196 3.35 -6.52 15.12
C ASN A 196 1.97 -5.95 14.75
N ALA A 197 1.50 -6.15 13.52
CA ALA A 197 0.14 -5.80 13.13
C ALA A 197 -0.90 -6.54 13.98
N ILE A 198 -0.74 -7.84 14.19
CA ILE A 198 -1.63 -8.60 15.08
C ILE A 198 -1.52 -8.10 16.54
N ARG A 199 -0.32 -7.76 17.02
CA ARG A 199 -0.12 -7.15 18.35
C ARG A 199 -0.77 -5.76 18.47
N ALA A 200 -0.88 -5.01 17.37
CA ALA A 200 -1.62 -3.75 17.30
C ALA A 200 -3.14 -3.96 17.21
N GLY A 201 -3.61 -5.20 17.05
CA GLY A 201 -5.02 -5.56 17.05
C GLY A 201 -5.67 -5.72 15.68
N PHE A 202 -4.93 -5.56 14.59
CA PHE A 202 -5.50 -5.70 13.24
C PHE A 202 -6.14 -7.09 13.06
N ASP A 203 -7.22 -7.12 12.29
CA ASP A 203 -7.97 -8.34 11.98
C ASP A 203 -7.18 -9.28 11.04
N GLY A 204 -6.29 -8.69 10.25
CA GLY A 204 -5.45 -9.38 9.31
C GLY A 204 -4.39 -8.48 8.69
N VAL A 205 -3.66 -9.06 7.76
CA VAL A 205 -2.56 -8.41 7.06
C VAL A 205 -2.73 -8.63 5.56
N GLU A 206 -2.54 -7.58 4.79
CA GLU A 206 -2.38 -7.65 3.34
C GLU A 206 -0.89 -7.47 3.01
N ILE A 207 -0.32 -8.40 2.23
CA ILE A 207 1.06 -8.28 1.75
C ILE A 207 1.03 -7.48 0.44
N HIS A 208 1.69 -6.32 0.41
CA HIS A 208 1.72 -5.51 -0.79
C HIS A 208 2.70 -6.09 -1.84
N GLY A 209 2.19 -6.96 -2.70
CA GLY A 209 2.89 -7.60 -3.81
C GLY A 209 2.66 -6.94 -5.18
N ALA A 210 2.42 -5.63 -5.24
CA ALA A 210 1.96 -4.94 -6.44
C ALA A 210 2.64 -3.56 -6.62
N ASN A 211 2.20 -2.79 -7.63
CA ASN A 211 2.59 -1.40 -7.88
C ASN A 211 4.09 -1.14 -8.09
N GLY A 212 4.87 -2.18 -8.39
CA GLY A 212 6.31 -2.08 -8.63
C GLY A 212 7.16 -1.98 -7.36
N TYR A 213 6.61 -2.30 -6.18
CA TYR A 213 7.37 -2.38 -4.92
C TYR A 213 8.11 -3.70 -4.75
N LEU A 214 8.83 -3.90 -3.64
CA LEU A 214 9.87 -4.93 -3.53
C LEU A 214 9.42 -6.32 -3.99
N ILE A 215 8.28 -6.82 -3.50
CA ILE A 215 7.78 -8.14 -3.89
C ILE A 215 7.46 -8.19 -5.39
N ASP A 216 6.75 -7.19 -5.91
CA ASP A 216 6.42 -7.10 -7.35
C ASP A 216 7.69 -6.96 -8.21
N GLN A 217 8.78 -6.38 -7.67
CA GLN A 217 10.07 -6.30 -8.34
C GLN A 217 10.69 -7.68 -8.55
N PHE A 218 10.47 -8.65 -7.64
CA PHE A 218 10.87 -10.04 -7.82
C PHE A 218 9.98 -10.78 -8.82
N LEU A 219 8.70 -10.42 -8.94
CA LEU A 219 7.74 -11.11 -9.81
C LEU A 219 7.85 -10.70 -11.29
N LYS A 220 8.48 -9.55 -11.60
CA LYS A 220 8.51 -8.99 -12.94
C LYS A 220 9.87 -9.13 -13.61
N THR A 221 9.89 -9.65 -14.84
CA THR A 221 11.10 -9.80 -15.67
C THR A 221 11.77 -8.46 -16.02
N SER A 222 11.05 -7.34 -15.94
CA SER A 222 11.61 -6.00 -16.16
C SER A 222 12.47 -5.49 -15.00
N SER A 223 12.34 -6.07 -13.81
CA SER A 223 13.07 -5.69 -12.59
C SER A 223 13.91 -6.81 -11.98
N ASN A 224 13.51 -8.05 -12.19
CA ASN A 224 14.25 -9.23 -11.73
C ASN A 224 15.08 -9.82 -12.88
N LYS A 225 16.40 -9.68 -12.77
CA LYS A 225 17.42 -10.23 -13.68
C LYS A 225 18.26 -11.31 -13.00
N ARG A 226 17.81 -11.81 -11.84
CA ARG A 226 18.55 -12.82 -11.08
C ARG A 226 18.60 -14.15 -11.82
N THR A 227 19.67 -14.89 -11.56
CA THR A 227 19.93 -16.24 -12.06
C THR A 227 20.03 -17.27 -10.93
N ASP A 228 19.82 -16.84 -9.68
CA ASP A 228 19.75 -17.71 -8.50
C ASP A 228 18.31 -18.25 -8.31
N LYS A 229 18.05 -18.91 -7.18
CA LYS A 229 16.73 -19.49 -6.86
C LYS A 229 15.59 -18.47 -6.72
N TYR A 230 15.88 -17.17 -6.77
CA TYR A 230 14.89 -16.09 -6.71
C TYR A 230 14.65 -15.40 -8.07
N GLY A 231 15.14 -15.97 -9.19
CA GLY A 231 14.84 -15.46 -10.52
C GLY A 231 15.04 -16.48 -11.65
N GLY A 232 14.78 -16.03 -12.88
CA GLY A 232 14.87 -16.84 -14.11
C GLY A 232 13.60 -17.59 -14.46
N THR A 233 12.97 -18.28 -13.50
CA THR A 233 11.75 -19.10 -13.73
C THR A 233 10.60 -18.71 -12.79
N LEU A 234 9.36 -19.06 -13.17
CA LEU A 234 8.13 -18.86 -12.38
C LEU A 234 7.86 -20.06 -11.47
#